data_AF-A0A506UQG0-F1
#
_entry.id   AF-A0A506UQG0-F1
#
_cell.length_a   1.000
_cell.length_b   1.000
_cell.length_c   1.000
_cell.angle_alpha   90.00
_cell.angle_beta   90.00
_cell.angle_gamma   90.00
#
_symmetry.space_group_name_H-M   'P 1'
#
loop_
_entity.id
_entity.type
_entity.pdbx_description
1 polymer ?
#
loop_
_entity_poly.entity_id
_entity_poly.type
_entity_poly.pdbx_seq_one_letter_code
_entity_poly.pdbx_strand_id
1 'polypeptide(L)' 'MADITPSEIERLQKSLQRLLGSSKLTVNPPLRKGMSVEIAVAGEVIGTVYRDEDDGEVSYAVNITVLEEDLPPA' A
#
# COMPACT_ATOMS: atom_id res chain seq x y z
N MET A 1 12.98 10.36 1.50
CA MET A 1 11.67 9.74 1.71
C MET A 1 11.42 9.69 3.20
N ALA A 2 10.29 10.23 3.65
CA ALA A 2 9.93 10.23 5.06
C ALA A 2 9.48 8.83 5.51
N ASP A 3 9.73 8.51 6.77
CA ASP A 3 9.32 7.24 7.38
C ASP A 3 7.79 7.14 7.46
N ILE A 4 7.23 5.98 7.10
CA ILE A 4 5.82 5.67 7.35
C ILE A 4 5.69 5.11 8.77
N THR A 5 4.90 5.78 9.60
CA THR A 5 4.66 5.40 10.99
C THR A 5 3.63 4.28 11.14
N PRO A 6 3.61 3.53 12.26
CA PRO A 6 2.61 2.50 12.51
C PRO A 6 1.16 3.01 12.47
N SER A 7 0.91 4.24 12.92
CA SER A 7 -0.42 4.85 12.85
C SER A 7 -0.83 5.22 11.42
N GLU A 8 0.12 5.67 10.59
CA GLU A 8 -0.12 5.88 9.15
C GLU A 8 -0.42 4.55 8.44
N ILE A 9 0.28 3.46 8.77
CA ILE A 9 -0.02 2.12 8.23
C ILE A 9 -1.46 1.71 8.54
N GLU A 10 -1.91 1.83 9.80
CA GLU A 10 -3.28 1.47 10.18
C GLU A 10 -4.33 2.33 9.44
N ARG A 11 -4.08 3.64 9.33
CA ARG A 11 -4.96 4.57 8.61
C ARG A 11 -5.00 4.30 7.11
N LEU A 12 -3.85 4.00 6.50
CA LEU A 12 -3.74 3.61 5.10
C LEU A 12 -4.52 2.34 4.85
N GLN A 13 -4.33 1.30 5.67
CA GLN A 13 -5.05 0.04 5.54
C GLN A 13 -6.56 0.26 5.57
N LYS A 14 -7.10 0.93 6.59
CA LYS A 14 -8.54 1.23 6.68
C LYS A 14 -9.03 2.04 5.49
N SER A 15 -8.22 2.98 4.99
CA SER A 15 -8.59 3.82 3.86
C SER A 15 -8.63 3.02 2.55
N LEU A 16 -7.60 2.21 2.27
CA LEU A 16 -7.53 1.38 1.07
C LEU A 16 -8.57 0.26 1.08
N GLN A 17 -8.82 -0.38 2.23
CA GLN A 17 -9.91 -1.35 2.39
C GLN A 17 -11.26 -0.73 2.02
N ARG A 18 -11.53 0.50 2.48
CA ARG A 18 -12.76 1.25 2.15
C ARG A 18 -12.81 1.70 0.69
N LEU A 19 -11.70 2.23 0.15
CA LEU A 19 -11.64 2.78 -1.21
C LEU A 19 -11.73 1.70 -2.29
N LEU A 20 -11.09 0.56 -2.06
CA LEU A 20 -11.01 -0.54 -3.02
C LEU A 20 -12.03 -1.66 -2.75
N GLY A 21 -12.80 -1.57 -1.66
CA GLY A 21 -13.80 -2.58 -1.29
C GLY A 21 -13.21 -3.93 -0.87
N SER A 22 -11.93 -3.99 -0.52
CA SER A 22 -11.23 -5.22 -0.14
C SER A 22 -10.98 -5.28 1.35
N SER A 23 -11.84 -5.95 2.11
CA SER A 23 -11.68 -6.12 3.57
C SER A 23 -10.46 -6.96 3.97
N LYS A 24 -9.93 -7.75 3.04
CA LYS A 24 -8.74 -8.58 3.22
C LYS A 24 -7.44 -7.86 2.86
N LEU A 25 -7.50 -6.60 2.44
CA LEU A 25 -6.31 -5.82 2.12
C LEU A 25 -5.53 -5.50 3.40
N THR A 26 -4.22 -5.75 3.39
CA THR A 26 -3.29 -5.37 4.45
C THR A 26 -2.24 -4.42 3.93
N VAL A 27 -1.73 -3.55 4.80
CA VAL A 27 -0.54 -2.73 4.55
C VAL A 27 0.56 -3.26 5.45
N ASN A 28 1.60 -3.84 4.85
CA ASN A 28 2.68 -4.48 5.58
C ASN A 28 3.73 -3.45 5.98
N PRO A 29 4.31 -3.53 7.20
CA PRO A 29 5.32 -2.59 7.64
C PRO A 29 6.57 -2.63 6.75
N PRO A 30 7.29 -1.50 6.62
CA PRO A 30 8.46 -1.46 5.76
C PRO A 30 9.57 -2.35 6.34
N LEU A 31 10.30 -3.05 5.47
CA LEU A 31 11.40 -3.93 5.88
C LEU A 31 12.52 -3.18 6.62
N ARG A 32 12.70 -1.89 6.30
CA ARG A 32 13.65 -0.97 6.92
C ARG A 32 13.06 0.43 6.96
N LYS A 33 13.51 1.26 7.91
CA LYS A 33 13.17 2.68 7.92
C LYS A 33 13.51 3.34 6.58
N GLY A 34 12.64 4.26 6.13
CA GLY A 34 12.76 5.03 4.89
C GLY A 34 12.30 4.30 3.63
N MET A 35 11.90 3.04 3.73
CA MET A 35 11.41 2.25 2.59
C MET A 35 9.89 2.42 2.39
N SER A 36 9.42 2.10 1.18
CA SER A 36 8.00 1.90 0.92
C SER A 36 7.43 0.74 1.74
N VAL A 37 6.11 0.75 1.89
CA VAL A 37 5.35 -0.38 2.44
C VAL A 37 4.76 -1.20 1.31
N GLU A 38 4.49 -2.47 1.57
CA GLU A 38 3.81 -3.35 0.62
C GLU A 38 2.32 -3.40 0.93
N ILE A 39 1.50 -3.53 -0.12
CA ILE A 39 0.08 -3.86 0.01
C ILE A 39 -0.15 -5.29 -0.42
N ALA A 40 -0.92 -6.01 0.38
CA ALA A 40 -1.29 -7.38 0.09
C ALA A 40 -2.80 -7.58 0.17
N VAL A 41 -3.34 -8.53 -0.58
CA VAL A 41 -4.74 -8.96 -0.50
C VAL A 41 -4.76 -10.46 -0.23
N ALA A 42 -5.45 -10.86 0.84
CA ALA A 42 -5.54 -12.27 1.22
C ALA A 42 -4.17 -12.98 1.40
N GLY A 43 -3.12 -12.23 1.76
CA GLY A 43 -1.77 -12.74 1.99
C GLY A 43 -0.82 -12.62 0.80
N GLU A 44 -1.30 -12.21 -0.36
CA GLU A 44 -0.50 -12.04 -1.58
C GLU A 44 -0.15 -10.56 -1.80
N VAL A 45 1.14 -10.26 -2.01
CA VAL A 45 1.61 -8.89 -2.25
C VAL A 45 1.26 -8.47 -3.68
N ILE A 46 0.51 -7.38 -3.82
CA ILE A 46 0.00 -6.87 -5.09
C ILE A 46 0.56 -5.49 -5.48
N GLY A 47 1.39 -4.90 -4.62
CA GLY A 47 1.89 -3.55 -4.85
C GLY A 47 2.61 -2.92 -3.69
N THR A 48 2.90 -1.63 -3.84
CA THR A 48 3.66 -0.82 -2.88
C THR A 48 3.02 0.53 -2.65
N VAL A 49 3.26 1.14 -1.47
CA VAL A 49 2.88 2.51 -1.16
C VAL A 49 4.11 3.32 -0.78
N TYR A 50 4.25 4.49 -1.41
CA TYR A 50 5.28 5.48 -1.13
C TYR A 50 4.64 6.67 -0.41
N ARG A 51 5.24 7.10 0.70
CA ARG A 51 4.88 8.36 1.36
C ARG A 51 5.75 9.47 0.80
N ASP A 52 5.10 10.53 0.38
CA ASP A 52 5.77 11.75 -0.04
C ASP A 52 5.30 12.92 0.83
N GLU A 53 6.20 13.87 1.02
CA GLU A 53 5.94 15.10 1.76
C GLU A 53 6.54 16.26 0.99
N ASP A 54 5.66 17.10 0.45
CA ASP A 54 6.03 18.23 -0.39
C ASP A 54 5.26 19.47 0.07
N ASP A 55 5.96 20.58 0.28
CA ASP A 55 5.41 21.84 0.81
C ASP A 55 4.50 21.71 2.06
N GLY A 56 4.79 20.74 2.93
CA GLY A 56 4.02 20.46 4.15
C GLY A 56 2.74 19.65 3.93
N GLU A 57 2.48 19.23 2.69
CA GLU A 57 1.41 18.30 2.34
C GLU A 57 1.93 16.86 2.29
N VAL A 58 1.22 15.94 2.93
CA VAL A 58 1.56 14.51 2.92
C VAL A 58 0.67 13.79 1.92
N SER A 59 1.28 13.11 0.96
CA SER A 59 0.60 12.28 -0.02
C SER A 59 1.11 10.84 0.01
N TYR A 60 0.30 9.92 -0.51
CA TYR A 60 0.61 8.50 -0.56
C TYR A 60 0.37 7.99 -1.98
N ALA A 61 1.44 7.64 -2.68
CA ALA A 61 1.38 7.04 -4.00
C ALA A 61 1.24 5.53 -3.89
N VAL A 62 0.18 4.97 -4.47
CA VAL A 62 -0.10 3.53 -4.48
C VAL A 62 0.17 2.99 -5.88
N ASN A 63 1.05 2.00 -5.97
CA ASN A 63 1.38 1.32 -7.21
C ASN A 63 0.93 -0.13 -7.09
N ILE A 64 0.02 -0.56 -7.97
CA ILE A 64 -0.48 -1.93 -8.06
C ILE A 64 0.06 -2.55 -9.34
N THR A 65 0.51 -3.80 -9.28
CA THR A 65 0.95 -4.57 -10.43
C THR A 65 0.05 -5.79 -10.58
N VAL A 66 -0.46 -6.01 -11.79
CA VAL A 66 -1.23 -7.20 -12.16
C VAL A 66 -0.41 -7.93 -13.21
N LEU A 67 -0.14 -9.22 -12.98
CA LEU A 67 0.60 -10.04 -13.92
C LEU A 67 -0.37 -10.68 -14.92
N GLU A 68 0.13 -11.00 -16.12
CA GLU A 68 -0.68 -11.66 -17.16
C GLU A 68 -1.19 -13.03 -16.70
N GLU A 69 -0.41 -13.76 -15.90
CA GLU A 69 -0.76 -15.07 -15.35
C GLU A 69 -1.92 -15.05 -14.35
N ASP A 70 -2.22 -13.88 -13.77
CA ASP A 70 -3.33 -13.67 -12.85
C ASP A 70 -4.63 -13.30 -13.58
N LEU A 71 -4.55 -13.00 -14.88
CA LEU A 71 -5.72 -12.62 -15.66
C LEU A 71 -6.58 -13.86 -15.97
N PRO A 72 -7.91 -13.72 -15.95
CA PRO A 72 -8.79 -14.74 -16.51
C PRO A 72 -8.44 -15.03 -17.97
N PRO A 73 -8.77 -16.22 -18.48
CA PRO A 73 -8.67 -16.51 -19.92
C PRO A 73 -9.36 -15.41 -20.74
N ALA A 74 -8.70 -14.99 -21.82
CA ALA A 74 -9.19 -13.98 -22.75
C ALA A 74 -10.46 -14.42 -23.50
#